data_AF-A0AAW5CGZ3-F1
#
_entry.id   AF-A0AAW5CGZ3-F1
#
_cell.length_a   1.000
_cell.length_b   1.000
_cell.length_c   1.000
_cell.angle_alpha   90.00
_cell.angle_beta   90.00
_cell.angle_gamma   90.00
#
_symmetry.space_group_name_H-M   'P 1'
#
loop_
_entity.id
_entity.type
_entity.pdbx_description
1 polymer ?
#
loop_
_entity_poly.entity_id
_entity_poly.type
_entity_poly.pdbx_seq_one_letter_code
_entity_poly.pdbx_strand_id
1 'polypeptide(L)'
;MENKLQPSQPGALQAQTPNTTFNLPGNNNTLVAHTDAVNNTYSVMMVGGAPPMPGSPNAVHTITLNTDFYHLLVVGDDELNPQYCHCLVRKDRAITESTSKELKAAYAALSEDAISVLKTYPAIIATENHTYGKTDEDHYAAYGLIVDVKIQDNGIKVYYQILNWIPQQKINELRFELGIEGCSGTNELNRMHWAIKKINAVEVLREAGIQVFSL
;
A
#
# COMPACT_ATOMS: atom_id res chain seq x y z
N MET A 1 73.81 11.72 -32.65
CA MET A 1 72.95 10.57 -32.93
C MET A 1 71.56 10.93 -32.45
N GLU A 2 70.71 11.36 -33.37
CA GLU A 2 69.33 11.75 -33.13
C GLU A 2 68.49 10.50 -32.86
N ASN A 3 67.65 10.50 -31.82
CA ASN A 3 66.64 9.46 -31.64
C ASN A 3 65.28 10.13 -31.47
N LYS A 4 64.39 9.86 -32.43
CA LYS A 4 63.09 10.51 -32.58
C LYS A 4 62.06 9.87 -31.65
N LEU A 5 61.36 10.72 -30.92
CA LEU A 5 60.16 10.39 -30.15
C LEU A 5 59.02 9.98 -31.12
N GLN A 6 58.46 8.79 -30.96
CA GLN A 6 57.19 8.39 -31.58
C GLN A 6 56.04 8.67 -30.59
N PRO A 7 54.96 9.35 -31.01
CA PRO A 7 53.78 9.56 -30.18
C PRO A 7 52.86 8.34 -30.16
N SER A 8 52.39 7.98 -28.96
CA SER A 8 51.41 6.94 -28.67
C SER A 8 50.02 7.29 -29.19
N GLN A 9 49.42 6.40 -29.98
CA GLN A 9 48.01 6.49 -30.41
C GLN A 9 47.04 6.08 -29.28
N PRO A 10 45.85 6.70 -29.17
CA PRO A 10 44.83 6.36 -28.18
C PRO A 10 44.18 4.99 -28.47
N GLY A 11 44.10 4.14 -27.44
CA GLY A 11 43.44 2.85 -27.50
C GLY A 11 41.95 2.97 -27.84
N ALA A 12 41.54 2.18 -28.82
CA ALA A 12 40.19 2.08 -29.32
C ALA A 12 39.19 1.56 -28.26
N LEU A 13 37.96 2.05 -28.42
CA LEU A 13 36.70 1.68 -27.74
C LEU A 13 36.62 0.18 -27.42
N GLN A 14 36.43 -0.17 -26.15
CA GLN A 14 36.08 -1.54 -25.78
C GLN A 14 34.66 -1.87 -26.23
N ALA A 15 34.57 -3.03 -26.88
CA ALA A 15 33.43 -3.56 -27.60
C ALA A 15 32.21 -3.82 -26.71
N GLN A 16 31.03 -3.63 -27.31
CA GLN A 16 29.74 -4.08 -26.81
C GLN A 16 29.82 -5.55 -26.39
N THR A 17 29.42 -5.84 -25.15
CA THR A 17 29.17 -7.19 -24.67
C THR A 17 28.09 -7.85 -25.55
N PRO A 18 28.27 -9.11 -25.97
CA PRO A 18 27.30 -9.80 -26.81
C PRO A 18 25.96 -9.96 -26.08
N ASN A 19 24.87 -9.65 -26.77
CA ASN A 19 23.50 -9.85 -26.30
C ASN A 19 23.32 -11.30 -25.82
N THR A 20 23.08 -11.49 -24.53
CA THR A 20 22.65 -12.78 -23.97
C THR A 20 21.20 -13.04 -24.38
N THR A 21 21.00 -13.86 -25.40
CA THR A 21 19.67 -14.33 -25.80
C THR A 21 19.16 -15.35 -24.78
N PHE A 22 18.24 -14.96 -23.89
CA PHE A 22 17.53 -15.89 -23.02
C PHE A 22 16.30 -16.45 -23.75
N ASN A 23 16.40 -17.69 -24.23
CA ASN A 23 15.26 -18.38 -24.84
C ASN A 23 14.48 -19.13 -23.73
N LEU A 24 13.24 -18.71 -23.45
CA LEU A 24 12.33 -19.36 -22.51
C LEU A 24 11.16 -20.00 -23.26
N PRO A 25 11.22 -21.31 -23.57
CA PRO A 25 10.08 -22.00 -24.16
C PRO A 25 9.03 -22.31 -23.07
N GLY A 26 7.90 -21.60 -23.12
CA GLY A 26 6.71 -21.85 -22.28
C GLY A 26 5.70 -20.71 -22.38
N ASN A 27 4.42 -21.02 -22.55
CA ASN A 27 3.36 -20.00 -22.48
C ASN A 27 3.25 -19.48 -21.04
N ASN A 28 3.35 -18.15 -20.88
CA ASN A 28 3.18 -17.37 -19.64
C ASN A 28 4.41 -17.13 -18.74
N ASN A 29 5.62 -17.04 -19.30
CA ASN A 29 6.78 -16.56 -18.54
C ASN A 29 6.94 -15.04 -18.65
N THR A 30 6.96 -14.33 -17.52
CA THR A 30 7.32 -12.91 -17.45
C THR A 30 8.80 -12.79 -17.08
N LEU A 31 9.62 -12.23 -17.98
CA LEU A 31 11.03 -11.96 -17.74
C LEU A 31 11.19 -10.49 -17.30
N VAL A 32 11.62 -10.24 -16.06
CA VAL A 32 11.94 -8.89 -15.59
C VAL A 32 13.46 -8.74 -15.57
N ALA A 33 14.01 -8.17 -16.64
CA ALA A 33 15.39 -7.68 -16.63
C ALA A 33 15.43 -6.34 -15.87
N HIS A 34 16.44 -6.18 -15.01
CA HIS A 34 16.72 -5.03 -14.14
C HIS A 34 16.03 -3.73 -14.58
N THR A 35 15.07 -3.29 -13.78
CA THR A 35 14.26 -2.09 -14.01
C THR A 35 14.37 -1.19 -12.79
N ASP A 36 14.69 0.09 -13.00
CA ASP A 36 14.91 1.06 -11.93
C ASP A 36 13.60 1.54 -11.25
N ALA A 37 12.42 1.19 -11.80
CA ALA A 37 11.11 1.48 -11.22
C ALA A 37 10.09 0.41 -11.61
N VAL A 38 9.72 -0.45 -10.65
CA VAL A 38 8.78 -1.56 -10.89
C VAL A 38 7.34 -1.03 -10.79
N ASN A 39 6.72 -0.74 -11.95
CA ASN A 39 5.29 -0.41 -12.02
C ASN A 39 4.47 -1.70 -11.99
N ASN A 40 3.83 -1.94 -10.85
CA ASN A 40 3.26 -3.23 -10.52
C ASN A 40 1.74 -3.25 -10.70
N THR A 41 1.30 -3.87 -11.79
CA THR A 41 -0.11 -4.11 -12.10
C THR A 41 -0.63 -5.34 -11.36
N TYR A 42 -1.64 -5.17 -10.52
CA TYR A 42 -2.19 -6.21 -9.65
C TYR A 42 -3.58 -6.65 -10.09
N SER A 43 -3.76 -7.94 -10.41
CA SER A 43 -5.07 -8.52 -10.71
C SER A 43 -5.80 -8.88 -9.42
N VAL A 44 -6.72 -8.04 -8.96
CA VAL A 44 -7.61 -8.32 -7.84
C VAL A 44 -8.85 -9.06 -8.33
N MET A 45 -9.10 -10.27 -7.81
CA MET A 45 -10.41 -10.90 -7.95
C MET A 45 -11.39 -10.22 -7.00
N MET A 46 -12.22 -9.33 -7.54
CA MET A 46 -13.26 -8.66 -6.78
C MET A 46 -14.39 -9.65 -6.50
N VAL A 47 -14.41 -10.24 -5.31
CA VAL A 47 -15.64 -10.87 -4.79
C VAL A 47 -16.53 -9.72 -4.33
N GLY A 48 -17.42 -9.26 -5.20
CA GLY A 48 -18.40 -8.24 -4.85
C GLY A 48 -19.16 -8.67 -3.59
N GLY A 49 -19.44 -7.73 -2.68
CA GLY A 49 -20.09 -7.97 -1.39
C GLY A 49 -21.55 -8.47 -1.43
N ALA A 50 -21.99 -9.07 -2.53
CA ALA A 50 -23.21 -9.84 -2.65
C ALA A 50 -22.84 -11.33 -2.79
N PRO A 51 -23.57 -12.26 -2.15
CA PRO A 51 -23.34 -13.68 -2.36
C PRO A 51 -23.36 -13.97 -3.87
N PRO A 52 -22.38 -14.72 -4.40
CA PRO A 52 -22.21 -14.90 -5.83
C PRO A 52 -23.48 -15.53 -6.40
N MET A 53 -24.17 -14.78 -7.26
CA MET A 53 -25.26 -15.31 -8.07
C MET A 53 -24.64 -16.34 -9.04
N PRO A 54 -25.21 -17.55 -9.17
CA PRO A 54 -24.69 -18.54 -10.11
C PRO A 54 -24.65 -17.96 -11.53
N GLY A 55 -23.46 -17.81 -12.11
CA GLY A 55 -23.26 -17.29 -13.47
C GLY A 55 -22.75 -15.85 -13.59
N SER A 56 -22.50 -15.14 -12.49
CA SER A 56 -21.80 -13.84 -12.53
C SER A 56 -20.29 -14.07 -12.73
N PRO A 57 -19.66 -13.56 -13.81
CA PRO A 57 -18.20 -13.58 -13.89
C PRO A 57 -17.63 -12.74 -12.75
N ASN A 58 -16.79 -13.35 -11.90
CA ASN A 58 -15.94 -12.60 -10.96
C ASN A 58 -15.08 -11.65 -11.81
N ALA A 59 -15.38 -10.36 -11.77
CA ALA A 59 -14.66 -9.38 -12.55
C ALA A 59 -13.26 -9.20 -11.93
N VAL A 60 -12.27 -9.85 -12.55
CA VAL A 60 -10.85 -9.64 -12.22
C VAL A 60 -10.49 -8.22 -12.64
N HIS A 61 -10.29 -7.33 -11.68
CA HIS A 61 -9.88 -5.95 -11.94
C HIS A 61 -8.37 -5.87 -11.77
N THR A 62 -7.67 -5.42 -12.82
CA THR A 62 -6.24 -5.13 -12.70
C THR A 62 -6.07 -3.68 -12.24
N ILE A 63 -5.50 -3.49 -11.05
CA ILE A 63 -5.24 -2.19 -10.43
C ILE A 63 -3.72 -1.99 -10.39
N THR A 64 -3.22 -0.85 -10.84
CA THR A 64 -1.81 -0.50 -10.63
C THR A 64 -1.67 0.09 -9.23
N LEU A 65 -0.81 -0.49 -8.39
CA LEU A 65 -0.60 -0.02 -7.03
C LEU A 65 0.22 1.28 -7.06
N ASN A 66 -0.29 2.34 -6.41
CA ASN A 66 0.46 3.55 -6.16
C ASN A 66 0.93 3.55 -4.69
N THR A 67 2.23 3.42 -4.49
CA THR A 67 2.86 3.35 -3.17
C THR A 67 3.32 4.70 -2.63
N ASP A 68 3.15 5.81 -3.36
CA ASP A 68 3.50 7.15 -2.86
C ASP A 68 2.62 7.58 -1.67
N PHE A 69 1.47 6.91 -1.53
CA PHE A 69 0.49 7.15 -0.49
C PHE A 69 0.04 5.84 0.15
N TYR A 70 -0.51 5.93 1.35
CA TYR A 70 -1.22 4.82 1.96
C TYR A 70 -2.41 5.30 2.79
N HIS A 71 -3.38 4.42 3.01
CA HIS A 71 -4.48 4.62 3.94
C HIS A 71 -4.12 4.12 5.34
N LEU A 72 -4.36 4.94 6.35
CA LEU A 72 -4.44 4.48 7.73
C LEU A 72 -5.90 4.44 8.13
N LEU A 73 -6.41 3.24 8.38
CA LEU A 73 -7.80 3.01 8.77
C LEU A 73 -7.80 2.36 10.15
N VAL A 74 -8.29 3.08 11.17
CA VAL A 74 -8.43 2.55 12.53
C VAL A 74 -9.91 2.29 12.77
N VAL A 75 -10.25 1.04 13.03
CA VAL A 75 -11.61 0.56 13.27
C VAL A 75 -11.83 0.44 14.78
N GLY A 76 -13.00 0.82 15.27
CA GLY A 76 -13.31 0.76 16.71
C GLY A 76 -13.85 -0.59 17.20
N ASP A 77 -13.76 -1.65 16.39
CA ASP A 77 -14.13 -3.01 16.83
C ASP A 77 -12.94 -3.64 17.56
N ASP A 78 -13.18 -4.56 18.50
CA ASP A 78 -12.10 -5.13 19.32
C ASP A 78 -11.16 -6.02 18.46
N GLU A 79 -11.66 -6.62 17.38
CA GLU A 79 -10.87 -7.44 16.46
C GLU A 79 -11.26 -7.25 14.98
N LEU A 80 -10.27 -7.31 14.09
CA LEU A 80 -10.52 -7.33 12.65
C LEU A 80 -11.04 -8.70 12.21
N ASN A 81 -12.31 -8.75 11.81
CA ASN A 81 -12.90 -9.98 11.32
C ASN A 81 -12.55 -10.23 9.84
N PRO A 82 -11.77 -11.29 9.50
CA PRO A 82 -11.41 -11.59 8.11
C PRO A 82 -12.61 -11.95 7.23
N GLN A 83 -13.72 -12.42 7.82
CA GLN A 83 -14.94 -12.74 7.11
C GLN A 83 -15.75 -11.49 6.73
N TYR A 84 -15.53 -10.37 7.44
CA TYR A 84 -16.19 -9.09 7.22
C TYR A 84 -15.17 -8.01 6.88
N CYS A 85 -14.68 -8.01 5.64
CA CYS A 85 -13.70 -7.03 5.16
C CYS A 85 -14.35 -5.66 4.84
N HIS A 86 -15.05 -5.07 5.80
CA HIS A 86 -15.56 -3.71 5.70
C HIS A 86 -15.69 -3.05 7.07
N CYS A 87 -15.63 -1.73 7.12
CA CYS A 87 -15.86 -0.95 8.33
C CYS A 87 -16.71 0.29 8.04
N LEU A 88 -17.33 0.86 9.07
CA LEU A 88 -18.06 2.12 9.00
C LEU A 88 -17.22 3.22 9.65
N VAL A 89 -16.86 4.25 8.90
CA VAL A 89 -16.12 5.43 9.39
C VAL A 89 -17.06 6.61 9.54
N ARG A 90 -16.96 7.36 10.64
CA ARG A 90 -17.76 8.59 10.79
C ARG A 90 -17.29 9.68 9.82
N LYS A 91 -18.25 10.43 9.25
CA LYS A 91 -17.97 11.51 8.28
C LYS A 91 -17.04 12.60 8.83
N ASP A 92 -17.14 12.89 10.13
CA ASP A 92 -16.31 13.88 10.81
C ASP A 92 -14.90 13.38 11.16
N ARG A 93 -14.57 12.13 10.81
CA ARG A 93 -13.26 11.49 11.09
C ARG A 93 -12.63 10.82 9.88
N ALA A 94 -13.22 10.99 8.69
CA ALA A 94 -12.72 10.42 7.45
C ALA A 94 -11.97 11.49 6.64
N ILE A 95 -10.68 11.30 6.45
CA ILE A 95 -9.80 12.18 5.68
C ILE A 95 -9.81 13.61 6.28
N THR A 96 -9.65 13.69 7.61
CA THR A 96 -9.77 14.93 8.40
C THR A 96 -8.45 15.38 9.02
N GLU A 97 -8.29 15.30 10.35
CA GLU A 97 -7.17 15.90 11.10
C GLU A 97 -5.80 15.29 10.78
N SER A 98 -5.78 14.00 10.49
CA SER A 98 -4.58 13.20 10.26
C SER A 98 -4.08 13.17 8.81
N THR A 99 -4.71 13.96 7.95
CA THR A 99 -4.43 14.01 6.50
C THR A 99 -3.98 15.42 6.13
N SER A 100 -3.00 15.53 5.24
CA SER A 100 -2.50 16.85 4.81
C SER A 100 -3.63 17.70 4.20
N LYS A 101 -3.50 19.03 4.27
CA LYS A 101 -4.54 19.95 3.78
C LYS A 101 -4.81 19.74 2.29
N GLU A 102 -3.78 19.44 1.52
CA GLU A 102 -3.84 19.18 0.08
C GLU A 102 -4.64 17.90 -0.21
N LEU A 103 -4.31 16.81 0.49
CA LEU A 103 -5.00 15.52 0.33
C LEU A 103 -6.45 15.60 0.80
N LYS A 104 -6.70 16.32 1.89
CA LYS A 104 -8.05 16.58 2.39
C LYS A 104 -8.89 17.35 1.36
N ALA A 105 -8.34 18.41 0.78
CA ALA A 105 -9.04 19.18 -0.24
C ALA A 105 -9.34 18.34 -1.50
N ALA A 106 -8.43 17.44 -1.88
CA ALA A 106 -8.60 16.58 -3.05
C ALA A 106 -9.61 15.44 -2.84
N TYR A 107 -9.61 14.81 -1.65
CA TYR A 107 -10.25 13.50 -1.47
C TYR A 107 -11.35 13.45 -0.41
N ALA A 108 -11.49 14.44 0.48
CA ALA A 108 -12.49 14.38 1.56
C ALA A 108 -13.95 14.38 1.07
N ALA A 109 -14.19 14.89 -0.15
CA ALA A 109 -15.52 14.85 -0.77
C ALA A 109 -15.91 13.45 -1.29
N LEU A 110 -14.94 12.53 -1.45
CA LEU A 110 -15.16 11.16 -1.93
C LEU A 110 -16.01 11.10 -3.21
N SER A 111 -15.71 11.94 -4.20
CA SER A 111 -16.28 11.81 -5.55
C SER A 111 -15.90 10.47 -6.18
N GLU A 112 -16.60 10.04 -7.23
CA GLU A 112 -16.29 8.78 -7.92
C GLU A 112 -14.84 8.75 -8.45
N ASP A 113 -14.37 9.87 -9.01
CA ASP A 113 -12.98 10.01 -9.46
C ASP A 113 -11.98 9.93 -8.29
N ALA A 114 -12.28 10.59 -7.17
CA ALA A 114 -11.47 10.51 -5.97
C ALA A 114 -11.40 9.07 -5.45
N ILE A 115 -12.53 8.38 -5.35
CA ILE A 115 -12.61 6.99 -4.92
C ILE A 115 -11.80 6.08 -5.84
N SER A 116 -11.87 6.29 -7.16
CA SER A 116 -11.09 5.52 -8.14
C SER A 116 -9.59 5.63 -7.88
N VAL A 117 -9.09 6.85 -7.59
CA VAL A 117 -7.69 7.07 -7.22
C VAL A 117 -7.35 6.44 -5.86
N LEU A 118 -8.20 6.62 -4.84
CA LEU A 118 -7.95 6.06 -3.50
C LEU A 118 -7.84 4.52 -3.53
N LYS A 119 -8.61 3.83 -4.38
CA LYS A 119 -8.51 2.38 -4.56
C LYS A 119 -7.13 1.89 -5.05
N THR A 120 -6.28 2.79 -5.55
CA THR A 120 -4.91 2.47 -5.98
C THR A 120 -3.90 2.49 -4.84
N TYR A 121 -4.25 3.01 -3.66
CA TYR A 121 -3.32 3.12 -2.54
C TYR A 121 -3.37 1.87 -1.64
N PRO A 122 -2.21 1.41 -1.13
CA PRO A 122 -2.18 0.42 -0.07
C PRO A 122 -2.88 0.93 1.19
N ALA A 123 -3.37 0.01 2.01
CA ALA A 123 -4.05 0.31 3.25
C ALA A 123 -3.46 -0.49 4.42
N ILE A 124 -3.23 0.20 5.54
CA ILE A 124 -3.07 -0.39 6.86
C ILE A 124 -4.41 -0.24 7.56
N ILE A 125 -5.05 -1.37 7.85
CA ILE A 125 -6.31 -1.46 8.59
C ILE A 125 -5.96 -2.01 9.97
N ALA A 126 -6.17 -1.22 11.01
CA ALA A 126 -5.89 -1.54 12.39
C ALA A 126 -7.17 -1.42 13.22
N THR A 127 -7.19 -2.00 14.43
CA THR A 127 -8.17 -1.65 15.46
C THR A 127 -7.53 -0.75 16.52
N GLU A 128 -8.34 -0.23 17.44
CA GLU A 128 -7.80 0.64 18.48
C GLU A 128 -6.78 -0.11 19.38
N ASN A 129 -5.66 0.54 19.67
CA ASN A 129 -4.66 0.00 20.58
C ASN A 129 -5.28 -0.31 21.96
N HIS A 130 -5.04 -1.52 22.47
CA HIS A 130 -5.59 -1.98 23.75
C HIS A 130 -5.05 -1.19 24.96
N THR A 131 -3.85 -0.59 24.86
CA THR A 131 -3.27 0.16 25.97
C THR A 131 -2.46 1.34 25.46
N TYR A 132 -3.04 2.54 25.42
CA TYR A 132 -2.35 3.86 25.32
C TYR A 132 -0.98 3.82 24.62
N GLY A 133 -0.98 3.82 23.28
CA GLY A 133 0.22 3.75 22.43
C GLY A 133 0.92 2.39 22.32
N LYS A 134 0.35 1.33 22.91
CA LYS A 134 0.83 -0.04 22.87
C LYS A 134 -0.31 -1.04 22.73
N THR A 135 0.07 -2.26 22.40
CA THR A 135 -0.81 -3.42 22.41
C THR A 135 -0.04 -4.70 22.75
N ASP A 136 -0.75 -5.80 22.98
CA ASP A 136 -0.19 -7.13 23.16
C ASP A 136 0.31 -7.76 21.84
N GLU A 137 1.07 -8.84 21.98
CA GLU A 137 1.75 -9.54 20.87
C GLU A 137 0.77 -10.26 19.92
N ASP A 138 -0.42 -10.60 20.40
CA ASP A 138 -1.45 -11.32 19.65
C ASP A 138 -2.41 -10.37 18.89
N HIS A 139 -2.15 -9.06 18.94
CA HIS A 139 -2.91 -8.06 18.21
C HIS A 139 -2.29 -7.75 16.84
N TYR A 140 -3.05 -8.02 15.78
CA TYR A 140 -2.65 -7.84 14.39
C TYR A 140 -3.50 -6.79 13.66
N ALA A 141 -2.82 -5.96 12.87
CA ALA A 141 -3.42 -5.15 11.84
C ALA A 141 -3.35 -5.87 10.49
N ALA A 142 -4.24 -5.52 9.57
CA ALA A 142 -4.23 -5.98 8.20
C ALA A 142 -3.52 -4.98 7.29
N TYR A 143 -2.71 -5.49 6.37
CA TYR A 143 -2.26 -4.78 5.18
C TYR A 143 -3.07 -5.25 3.98
N GLY A 144 -3.51 -4.31 3.15
CA GLY A 144 -4.47 -4.61 2.10
C GLY A 144 -4.72 -3.47 1.14
N LEU A 145 -5.89 -3.54 0.48
CA LEU A 145 -6.37 -2.55 -0.48
C LEU A 145 -7.81 -2.17 -0.19
N ILE A 146 -8.17 -0.91 -0.41
CA ILE A 146 -9.57 -0.50 -0.44
C ILE A 146 -10.18 -0.96 -1.77
N VAL A 147 -11.27 -1.71 -1.71
CA VAL A 147 -11.97 -2.23 -2.90
C VAL A 147 -13.23 -1.43 -3.23
N ASP A 148 -13.88 -0.85 -2.22
CA ASP A 148 -15.06 -0.02 -2.42
C ASP A 148 -15.31 0.99 -1.29
N VAL A 149 -15.97 2.10 -1.61
CA VAL A 149 -16.33 3.13 -0.63
C VAL A 149 -17.76 3.57 -0.90
N LYS A 150 -18.63 3.52 0.12
CA LYS A 150 -20.03 3.92 0.02
C LYS A 150 -20.37 4.95 1.08
N ILE A 151 -20.77 6.13 0.65
CA ILE A 151 -21.27 7.18 1.54
C ILE A 151 -22.72 6.84 1.92
N GLN A 152 -23.02 6.83 3.22
CA GLN A 152 -24.34 6.54 3.78
C GLN A 152 -24.72 7.64 4.78
N ASP A 153 -25.97 7.64 5.26
CA ASP A 153 -26.40 8.64 6.26
C ASP A 153 -25.66 8.48 7.58
N ASN A 154 -25.45 7.24 8.02
CA ASN A 154 -24.78 6.90 9.28
C ASN A 154 -23.24 6.91 9.23
N GLY A 155 -22.63 7.10 8.05
CA GLY A 155 -21.17 7.12 7.91
C GLY A 155 -20.69 6.79 6.51
N ILE A 156 -19.40 6.50 6.39
CA ILE A 156 -18.75 6.08 5.15
C ILE A 156 -18.36 4.62 5.33
N LYS A 157 -18.97 3.74 4.55
CA LYS A 157 -18.69 2.31 4.56
C LYS A 157 -17.53 2.03 3.62
N VAL A 158 -16.40 1.60 4.18
CA VAL A 158 -15.18 1.26 3.43
C VAL A 158 -15.08 -0.26 3.36
N TYR A 159 -14.97 -0.79 2.15
CA TYR A 159 -14.71 -2.20 1.89
C TYR A 159 -13.25 -2.35 1.51
N TYR A 160 -12.61 -3.37 2.05
CA TYR A 160 -11.20 -3.64 1.81
C TYR A 160 -10.96 -5.12 1.49
N GLN A 161 -9.76 -5.44 1.04
CA GLN A 161 -9.25 -6.78 0.91
C GLN A 161 -7.97 -6.88 1.73
N ILE A 162 -7.88 -7.90 2.58
CA ILE A 162 -6.68 -8.20 3.35
C ILE A 162 -5.72 -9.01 2.47
N LEU A 163 -4.45 -8.60 2.42
CA LEU A 163 -3.39 -9.29 1.69
C LEU A 163 -2.42 -9.98 2.66
N ASN A 164 -2.07 -9.34 3.77
CA ASN A 164 -1.26 -9.94 4.83
C ASN A 164 -1.59 -9.33 6.19
N TRP A 165 -1.21 -10.04 7.25
CA TRP A 165 -1.31 -9.56 8.63
C TRP A 165 0.03 -8.99 9.08
N ILE A 166 -0.02 -8.00 9.96
CA ILE A 166 1.14 -7.31 10.54
C ILE A 166 0.92 -7.20 12.05
N PRO A 167 1.90 -7.58 12.89
CA PRO A 167 1.80 -7.32 14.32
C PRO A 167 1.60 -5.83 14.58
N GLN A 168 0.49 -5.45 15.24
CA GLN A 168 0.14 -4.04 15.41
C GLN A 168 1.15 -3.30 16.30
N GLN A 169 1.80 -4.00 17.23
CA GLN A 169 2.91 -3.44 18.01
C GLN A 169 4.08 -2.98 17.13
N LYS A 170 4.35 -3.64 15.99
CA LYS A 170 5.36 -3.17 15.02
C LYS A 170 4.98 -1.87 14.34
N ILE A 171 3.70 -1.66 14.08
CA ILE A 171 3.20 -0.40 13.52
C ILE A 171 3.36 0.74 14.54
N ASN A 172 3.11 0.47 15.83
CA ASN A 172 3.39 1.43 16.91
C ASN A 172 4.89 1.79 17.01
N GLU A 173 5.77 0.82 16.82
CA GLU A 173 7.22 1.03 16.80
C GLU A 173 7.65 1.91 15.60
N LEU A 174 7.06 1.68 14.42
CA LEU A 174 7.32 2.41 13.17
C LEU A 174 6.48 3.70 13.01
N ARG A 175 5.88 4.20 14.09
CA ARG A 175 4.94 5.33 14.02
C ARG A 175 5.52 6.55 13.33
N PHE A 176 6.80 6.84 13.53
CA PHE A 176 7.43 8.05 13.00
C PHE A 176 7.65 7.91 11.50
N GLU A 177 8.17 6.76 11.07
CA GLU A 177 8.45 6.40 9.69
C GLU A 177 7.15 6.28 8.87
N LEU A 178 6.07 5.80 9.50
CA LEU A 178 4.73 5.76 8.93
C LEU A 178 3.98 7.10 9.02
N GLY A 179 4.56 8.14 9.64
CA GLY A 179 3.88 9.44 9.78
C GLY A 179 2.59 9.37 10.60
N ILE A 180 2.54 8.43 11.54
CA ILE A 180 1.50 8.30 12.56
C ILE A 180 1.79 9.34 13.65
N GLU A 181 0.91 10.33 13.73
CA GLU A 181 0.94 11.45 14.65
C GLU A 181 0.65 11.02 16.10
N GLY A 182 1.10 11.85 17.04
CA GLY A 182 0.98 11.63 18.46
C GLY A 182 2.29 11.18 19.11
N CYS A 183 2.18 10.57 20.28
CA CYS A 183 3.32 10.17 21.12
C CYS A 183 3.22 8.69 21.52
N SER A 184 4.21 8.21 22.27
CA SER A 184 4.26 6.82 22.74
C SER A 184 3.11 6.41 23.67
N GLY A 185 2.35 7.36 24.22
CA GLY A 185 1.20 7.09 25.10
C GLY A 185 -0.16 7.32 24.43
N THR A 186 -0.24 8.16 23.41
CA THR A 186 -1.48 8.42 22.67
C THR A 186 -1.11 8.76 21.23
N ASN A 187 -1.50 7.91 20.28
CA ASN A 187 -1.26 8.12 18.86
C ASN A 187 -2.55 7.89 18.06
N GLU A 188 -2.47 8.02 16.75
CA GLU A 188 -3.65 7.86 15.88
C GLU A 188 -4.28 6.46 15.97
N LEU A 189 -3.52 5.43 16.34
CA LEU A 189 -4.02 4.06 16.55
C LEU A 189 -4.85 3.93 17.83
N ASN A 190 -4.97 4.96 18.66
CA ASN A 190 -5.85 4.97 19.84
C ASN A 190 -7.24 5.53 19.56
N ARG A 191 -7.55 5.89 18.31
CA ARG A 191 -8.85 6.47 17.98
C ARG A 191 -9.26 6.10 16.57
N MET A 192 -10.47 5.57 16.44
CA MET A 192 -11.09 5.27 15.16
C MET A 192 -11.14 6.51 14.25
N HIS A 193 -10.52 6.40 13.07
CA HIS A 193 -10.46 7.43 12.03
C HIS A 193 -9.99 6.81 10.70
N TRP A 194 -10.08 7.58 9.62
CA TRP A 194 -9.46 7.26 8.33
C TRP A 194 -8.57 8.41 7.89
N ALA A 195 -7.31 8.14 7.59
CA ALA A 195 -6.34 9.09 7.09
C ALA A 195 -5.69 8.63 5.78
N ILE A 196 -5.17 9.60 5.02
CA ILE A 196 -4.28 9.37 3.88
C ILE A 196 -2.93 10.01 4.21
N LYS A 197 -1.87 9.22 4.05
CA LYS A 197 -0.51 9.64 4.34
C LYS A 197 0.33 9.55 3.08
N LYS A 198 1.17 10.55 2.83
CA LYS A 198 2.09 10.60 1.68
C LYS A 198 3.42 9.94 2.05
N ILE A 199 3.38 8.64 2.26
CA ILE A 199 4.49 7.82 2.71
C ILE A 199 4.43 6.48 1.99
N ASN A 200 5.59 5.97 1.58
CA ASN A 200 5.73 4.62 1.06
C ASN A 200 5.71 3.59 2.19
N ALA A 201 4.51 3.23 2.65
CA ALA A 201 4.34 2.26 3.72
C ALA A 201 4.95 0.89 3.38
N VAL A 202 4.98 0.52 2.10
CA VAL A 202 5.58 -0.74 1.64
C VAL A 202 7.08 -0.78 1.95
N GLU A 203 7.79 0.29 1.60
CA GLU A 203 9.23 0.43 1.85
C GLU A 203 9.52 0.44 3.36
N VAL A 204 8.79 1.25 4.13
CA VAL A 204 8.94 1.32 5.59
C VAL A 204 8.77 -0.05 6.25
N LEU A 205 7.75 -0.81 5.85
CA LEU A 205 7.49 -2.13 6.41
C LEU A 205 8.57 -3.15 6.00
N ARG A 206 9.02 -3.11 4.74
CA ARG A 206 10.11 -3.98 4.24
C ARG A 206 11.43 -3.73 4.99
N GLU A 207 11.80 -2.46 5.18
CA GLU A 207 13.02 -2.09 5.92
C GLU A 207 12.98 -2.54 7.38
N ALA A 208 11.79 -2.58 7.97
CA ALA A 208 11.56 -3.12 9.31
C ALA A 208 11.55 -4.68 9.38
N GLY A 209 11.81 -5.35 8.25
CA GLY A 209 11.80 -6.82 8.15
C GLY A 209 10.40 -7.43 8.05
N ILE A 210 9.36 -6.61 7.83
CA ILE A 210 7.98 -7.07 7.68
C ILE A 210 7.75 -7.30 6.18
N GLN A 211 7.65 -8.58 5.81
CA GLN A 211 7.27 -8.93 4.44
C GLN A 211 5.79 -8.64 4.25
N VAL A 212 5.52 -7.49 3.65
CA VAL A 212 4.19 -7.15 3.16
C VAL A 212 4.06 -7.52 1.70
N PHE A 213 2.83 -7.79 1.27
CA PHE A 213 2.59 -7.97 -0.14
C PHE A 213 3.01 -6.71 -0.88
N SER A 214 4.10 -6.83 -1.60
CA SER A 214 4.77 -5.75 -2.29
C SER A 214 5.60 -6.43 -3.35
N LEU A 215 5.58 -5.86 -4.55
CA LEU A 215 6.22 -6.45 -5.70
C LEU A 215 7.63 -5.84 -5.78
#